data_AF-A0A7X4FCG7-F1
#
_entry.id   AF-A0A7X4FCG7-F1
#
_cell.length_a   1.000
_cell.length_b   1.000
_cell.length_c   1.000
_cell.angle_alpha   90.00
_cell.angle_beta   90.00
_cell.angle_gamma   90.00
#
_symmetry.space_group_name_H-M   'P 1'
#
loop_
_entity.id
_entity.type
_entity.pdbx_description
1 polymer ?
#
loop_
_entity_poly.entity_id
_entity_poly.type
_entity_poly.pdbx_seq_one_letter_code
_entity_poly.pdbx_strand_id
1 'polypeptide(L)'
;MGGILMETHRERNHIPYVPTEGAELYPDSDGKPMAVSDLHRRILTRTLQVLDTHFEERPEVYVSGDILMYYVEGDPRKSVSPDVLVAFGLGKKPRRTYLVWQEGKVPDFAMEFSSKGTYRNDLGHKMELYAALGIQDYFLYDAEGLYLPSPIMGFTLIDGSYVPISAGTDGGLHSTALSLDFHVGDVGLGIYDPVAGEWLQTPAESAVRRAELAETRAESAVRRAEAAETRAETAETRVETAETRAEQETLRADLETLARQKAEAELAELREEIERLKTRT
;
A
#
# COMPACT_ATOMS: atom_id res chain seq x y z
N MET A 1 -71.91 37.89 10.31
CA MET A 1 -71.71 38.27 8.90
C MET A 1 -70.43 39.06 8.82
N GLY A 2 -69.26 38.59 8.42
CA GLY A 2 -68.75 37.32 7.90
C GLY A 2 -67.30 37.65 7.56
N GLY A 3 -66.34 37.10 8.30
CA GLY A 3 -64.92 37.42 8.16
C GLY A 3 -64.29 36.69 6.97
N ILE A 4 -63.45 37.39 6.23
CA ILE A 4 -62.63 36.89 5.12
C ILE A 4 -61.16 36.83 5.58
N LEU A 5 -60.40 35.93 4.95
CA LEU A 5 -58.95 35.64 5.03
C LEU A 5 -58.57 34.66 6.16
N MET A 6 -57.79 33.59 5.95
CA MET A 6 -56.76 33.37 4.92
C MET A 6 -56.47 31.86 4.90
N GLU A 7 -56.79 31.15 3.81
CA GLU A 7 -56.31 29.78 3.60
C GLU A 7 -54.81 29.82 3.29
N THR A 8 -54.02 29.20 4.15
CA THR A 8 -52.60 28.97 3.88
C THR A 8 -52.46 27.54 3.34
N HIS A 9 -52.51 27.41 2.02
CA HIS A 9 -52.09 26.20 1.32
C HIS A 9 -50.58 26.00 1.53
N ARG A 10 -50.22 25.11 2.46
CA ARG A 10 -48.86 24.59 2.58
C ARG A 10 -48.80 23.27 1.80
N GLU A 11 -48.68 23.36 0.49
CA GLU A 11 -48.37 22.20 -0.36
C GLU A 11 -46.98 21.68 0.01
N ARG A 12 -46.95 20.62 0.80
CA ARG A 12 -45.76 19.78 0.92
C ARG A 12 -45.70 18.96 -0.37
N ASN A 13 -44.73 19.28 -1.23
CA ASN A 13 -44.33 18.42 -2.34
C ASN A 13 -43.92 17.05 -1.79
N HIS A 14 -44.88 16.16 -1.62
CA HIS A 14 -44.64 14.75 -1.39
C HIS A 14 -44.29 14.18 -2.75
N ILE A 15 -43.00 14.04 -3.02
CA ILE A 15 -42.54 13.21 -4.13
C ILE A 15 -42.90 11.78 -3.72
N PRO A 16 -43.85 11.11 -4.40
CA PRO A 16 -44.22 9.75 -4.02
C PRO A 16 -43.05 8.83 -4.38
N TYR A 17 -42.33 8.39 -3.36
CA TYR A 17 -41.46 7.22 -3.47
C TYR A 17 -42.40 6.03 -3.61
N VAL A 18 -42.24 5.26 -4.68
CA VAL A 18 -42.98 4.02 -4.91
C VAL A 18 -42.00 2.89 -4.62
N PRO A 19 -41.98 2.30 -3.42
CA PRO A 19 -41.19 1.11 -3.16
C PRO A 19 -41.71 -0.02 -4.04
N THR A 20 -40.80 -0.75 -4.68
CA THR A 20 -41.12 -2.10 -5.15
C THR A 20 -41.27 -3.00 -3.92
N GLU A 21 -42.27 -3.89 -3.91
CA GLU A 21 -42.71 -4.68 -2.74
C GLU A 21 -41.57 -5.38 -1.96
N GLY A 22 -40.45 -5.71 -2.62
CA GLY A 22 -39.26 -6.29 -1.97
C GLY A 22 -38.37 -5.30 -1.17
N ALA A 23 -38.29 -4.04 -1.60
CA ALA A 23 -37.51 -3.00 -0.91
C ALA A 23 -38.22 -2.45 0.33
N GLU A 24 -39.55 -2.62 0.39
CA GLU A 24 -40.35 -2.33 1.59
C GLU A 24 -40.15 -3.39 2.68
N LEU A 25 -40.04 -4.67 2.30
CA LEU A 25 -39.84 -5.75 3.25
C LEU A 25 -38.41 -5.79 3.78
N TYR A 26 -37.40 -5.66 2.92
CA TYR A 26 -35.97 -5.70 3.31
C TYR A 26 -35.31 -4.34 3.08
N PRO A 27 -35.36 -3.42 4.06
CA PRO A 27 -34.71 -2.13 3.92
C PRO A 27 -33.18 -2.27 3.83
N ASP A 28 -32.53 -1.33 3.17
CA ASP A 28 -31.06 -1.24 3.08
C ASP A 28 -30.45 -0.38 4.20
N SER A 29 -31.25 0.03 5.18
CA SER A 29 -30.82 0.74 6.39
C SER A 29 -31.64 0.30 7.60
N ASP A 30 -31.03 0.27 8.78
CA ASP A 30 -31.73 0.01 10.04
C ASP A 30 -32.45 1.26 10.60
N GLY A 31 -32.40 2.38 9.87
CA GLY A 31 -33.04 3.64 10.21
C GLY A 31 -32.36 4.40 11.34
N LYS A 32 -31.20 3.93 11.85
CA LYS A 32 -30.45 4.62 12.92
C LYS A 32 -29.35 5.51 12.33
N PRO A 33 -28.98 6.60 13.04
CA PRO A 33 -27.83 7.41 12.64
C PRO A 33 -26.53 6.60 12.66
N MET A 34 -25.79 6.60 11.55
CA MET A 34 -24.48 5.97 11.38
C MET A 34 -23.36 6.83 12.02
N ALA A 35 -23.52 7.23 13.28
CA ALA A 35 -22.50 7.99 13.97
C ALA A 35 -21.35 7.06 14.38
N VAL A 36 -20.28 7.01 13.57
CA VAL A 36 -19.05 6.25 13.85
C VAL A 36 -17.89 7.20 14.13
N SER A 37 -16.89 6.73 14.91
CA SER A 37 -15.69 7.53 15.18
C SER A 37 -14.81 7.63 13.93
N ASP A 38 -14.01 8.69 13.85
CA ASP A 38 -13.04 8.88 12.77
C ASP A 38 -11.99 7.75 12.70
N LEU A 39 -11.60 7.21 13.86
CA LEU A 39 -10.68 6.08 13.94
C LEU A 39 -11.32 4.83 13.32
N HIS A 40 -12.53 4.48 13.73
CA HIS A 40 -13.27 3.33 13.21
C HIS A 40 -13.46 3.46 11.69
N ARG A 41 -13.97 4.60 11.22
CA ARG A 41 -14.19 4.86 9.79
C ARG A 41 -12.91 4.69 8.98
N ARG A 42 -11.77 5.21 9.44
CA ARG A 42 -10.49 5.11 8.73
C ARG A 42 -10.01 3.66 8.63
N ILE A 43 -10.06 2.90 9.72
CA ILE A 43 -9.57 1.52 9.76
C ILE A 43 -10.47 0.61 8.93
N LEU A 44 -11.79 0.77 9.04
CA LEU A 44 -12.75 0.04 8.21
C LEU A 44 -12.51 0.31 6.72
N THR A 45 -12.45 1.59 6.33
CA THR A 45 -12.20 1.99 4.93
C THR A 45 -10.90 1.40 4.41
N ARG A 46 -9.82 1.48 5.21
CA ARG A 46 -8.52 0.91 4.84
C ARG A 46 -8.61 -0.61 4.66
N THR A 47 -9.26 -1.30 5.58
CA THR A 47 -9.41 -2.78 5.56
C THR A 47 -10.16 -3.24 4.32
N LEU A 48 -11.28 -2.58 4.00
CA LEU A 48 -12.04 -2.87 2.77
C LEU A 48 -11.20 -2.61 1.52
N GLN A 49 -10.50 -1.47 1.43
CA GLN A 49 -9.64 -1.14 0.29
C GLN A 49 -8.50 -2.15 0.10
N VAL A 50 -7.90 -2.62 1.19
CA VAL A 50 -6.84 -3.64 1.15
C VAL A 50 -7.39 -4.95 0.60
N LEU A 51 -8.53 -5.43 1.11
CA LEU A 51 -9.15 -6.68 0.66
C LEU A 51 -9.68 -6.58 -0.78
N ASP A 52 -10.31 -5.48 -1.15
CA ASP A 52 -10.77 -5.21 -2.53
C ASP A 52 -9.61 -5.25 -3.53
N THR A 53 -8.47 -4.64 -3.16
CA THR A 53 -7.25 -4.63 -3.98
C THR A 53 -6.65 -6.03 -4.09
N HIS A 54 -6.53 -6.74 -2.97
CA HIS A 54 -5.99 -8.10 -2.96
C HIS A 54 -6.81 -9.06 -3.82
N PHE A 55 -8.13 -8.95 -3.78
CA PHE A 55 -9.02 -9.78 -4.59
C PHE A 55 -9.38 -9.14 -5.93
N GLU A 56 -8.71 -8.07 -6.39
CA GLU A 56 -9.08 -7.31 -7.60
C GLU A 56 -9.23 -8.22 -8.83
N GLU A 57 -8.22 -9.08 -9.06
CA GLU A 57 -8.11 -10.04 -10.17
C GLU A 57 -9.00 -11.29 -10.01
N ARG A 58 -9.77 -11.41 -8.92
CA ARG A 58 -10.69 -12.54 -8.65
C ARG A 58 -12.15 -12.09 -8.74
N PRO A 59 -12.76 -12.08 -9.94
CA PRO A 59 -14.09 -11.51 -10.15
C PRO A 59 -15.22 -12.24 -9.41
N GLU A 60 -14.98 -13.47 -8.95
CA GLU A 60 -15.87 -14.30 -8.16
C GLU A 60 -15.85 -14.02 -6.65
N VAL A 61 -14.97 -13.14 -6.18
CA VAL A 61 -14.86 -12.77 -4.77
C VAL A 61 -15.59 -11.46 -4.50
N TYR A 62 -16.58 -11.52 -3.61
CA TYR A 62 -17.27 -10.34 -3.14
C TYR A 62 -16.73 -9.90 -1.79
N VAL A 63 -16.27 -8.65 -1.72
CA VAL A 63 -15.85 -7.97 -0.49
C VAL A 63 -16.83 -6.83 -0.25
N SER A 64 -17.28 -6.67 1.00
CA SER A 64 -18.15 -5.56 1.39
C SER A 64 -18.13 -5.36 2.90
N GLY A 65 -18.90 -4.39 3.37
CA GLY A 65 -19.00 -4.00 4.76
C GLY A 65 -20.22 -3.12 4.98
N ASP A 66 -20.69 -3.03 6.22
CA ASP A 66 -21.85 -2.21 6.62
C ASP A 66 -23.13 -2.45 5.79
N ILE A 67 -23.26 -3.63 5.19
CA ILE A 67 -24.44 -4.03 4.41
C ILE A 67 -25.35 -4.92 5.25
N LEU A 68 -26.66 -4.63 5.22
CA LEU A 68 -27.64 -5.48 5.87
C LEU A 68 -27.73 -6.85 5.18
N MET A 69 -27.34 -7.87 5.93
CA MET A 69 -27.47 -9.28 5.59
C MET A 69 -28.71 -9.87 6.27
N TYR A 70 -29.64 -10.39 5.47
CA TYR A 70 -30.84 -11.09 5.92
C TYR A 70 -30.65 -12.59 5.76
N TYR A 71 -30.89 -13.34 6.84
CA TYR A 71 -30.62 -14.77 6.91
C TYR A 71 -31.87 -15.65 7.03
N VAL A 72 -33.07 -15.04 7.09
CA VAL A 72 -34.36 -15.77 7.02
C VAL A 72 -35.28 -15.06 6.03
N GLU A 73 -35.72 -15.79 5.01
CA GLU A 73 -36.70 -15.28 4.05
C GLU A 73 -38.07 -15.07 4.73
N GLY A 74 -38.64 -13.88 4.54
CA GLY A 74 -39.94 -13.45 5.05
C GLY A 74 -39.89 -12.71 6.38
N ASP A 75 -38.74 -12.67 7.09
CA ASP A 75 -38.62 -11.99 8.38
C ASP A 75 -37.50 -10.93 8.38
N PRO A 76 -37.83 -9.64 8.19
CA PRO A 76 -36.82 -8.58 8.10
C PRO A 76 -36.18 -8.19 9.43
N ARG A 77 -36.59 -8.81 10.54
CA ARG A 77 -35.92 -8.66 11.84
C ARG A 77 -34.73 -9.61 11.97
N LYS A 78 -34.64 -10.61 11.08
CA LYS A 78 -33.56 -11.58 11.02
C LYS A 78 -32.45 -11.06 10.11
N SER A 79 -31.83 -9.98 10.57
CA SER A 79 -30.72 -9.33 9.88
C SER A 79 -29.55 -8.99 10.81
N VAL A 80 -28.38 -8.84 10.20
CA VAL A 80 -27.11 -8.43 10.79
C VAL A 80 -26.33 -7.62 9.76
N SER A 81 -25.36 -6.83 10.22
CA SER A 81 -24.46 -6.09 9.34
C SER A 81 -23.04 -6.30 9.87
N PRO A 82 -22.25 -7.18 9.24
CA PRO A 82 -20.81 -7.27 9.50
C PRO A 82 -20.12 -5.99 9.02
N ASP A 83 -19.19 -5.46 9.80
CA ASP A 83 -18.38 -4.32 9.37
C ASP A 83 -17.54 -4.67 8.14
N VAL A 84 -17.02 -5.91 8.07
CA VAL A 84 -16.38 -6.48 6.87
C VAL A 84 -16.91 -7.89 6.64
N LEU A 85 -17.18 -8.21 5.38
CA LEU A 85 -17.49 -9.57 4.93
C LEU A 85 -16.75 -9.89 3.63
N VAL A 86 -16.40 -11.16 3.46
CA VAL A 86 -15.88 -11.70 2.20
C VAL A 86 -16.62 -12.99 1.85
N ALA A 87 -17.07 -13.10 0.61
CA ALA A 87 -17.74 -14.28 0.10
C ALA A 87 -17.15 -14.72 -1.25
N PHE A 88 -16.62 -15.94 -1.29
CA PHE A 88 -16.10 -16.57 -2.50
C PHE A 88 -17.23 -17.20 -3.33
N GLY A 89 -17.11 -17.11 -4.65
CA GLY A 89 -18.06 -17.65 -5.62
C GLY A 89 -19.26 -16.74 -5.91
N LEU A 90 -19.36 -15.60 -5.24
CA LEU A 90 -20.41 -14.60 -5.45
C LEU A 90 -19.78 -13.42 -6.18
N GLY A 91 -19.97 -13.31 -7.49
CA GLY A 91 -19.29 -12.29 -8.29
C GLY A 91 -19.41 -10.85 -7.78
N LYS A 92 -18.47 -10.00 -8.18
CA LYS A 92 -18.44 -8.57 -7.86
C LYS A 92 -19.62 -7.83 -8.52
N LYS A 93 -20.64 -7.55 -7.72
CA LYS A 93 -21.77 -6.68 -8.10
C LYS A 93 -22.15 -5.79 -6.91
N PRO A 94 -22.58 -4.55 -7.15
CA PRO A 94 -23.20 -3.74 -6.11
C PRO A 94 -24.43 -4.45 -5.54
N ARG A 95 -24.55 -4.47 -4.22
CA ARG A 95 -25.70 -5.03 -3.50
C ARG A 95 -26.27 -3.94 -2.60
N ARG A 96 -27.60 -3.83 -2.56
CA ARG A 96 -28.29 -2.98 -1.57
C ARG A 96 -28.42 -3.68 -0.24
N THR A 97 -28.73 -4.97 -0.29
CA THR A 97 -28.81 -5.89 0.84
C THR A 97 -28.20 -7.21 0.43
N TYR A 98 -27.77 -8.01 1.41
CA TYR A 98 -27.32 -9.38 1.20
C TYR A 98 -28.42 -10.34 1.64
N LEU A 99 -29.13 -10.94 0.68
CA LEU A 99 -30.20 -11.90 0.98
C LEU A 99 -29.63 -13.32 0.83
N VAL A 100 -29.41 -14.02 1.95
CA VAL A 100 -28.69 -15.31 1.97
C VAL A 100 -29.32 -16.34 1.03
N TRP A 101 -30.64 -16.37 0.90
CA TRP A 101 -31.35 -17.30 0.02
C TRP A 101 -31.25 -16.95 -1.48
N GLN A 102 -31.00 -15.68 -1.83
CA GLN A 102 -30.76 -15.27 -3.22
C GLN A 102 -29.30 -15.45 -3.63
N GLU A 103 -28.38 -15.21 -2.70
CA GLU A 103 -26.95 -15.42 -2.93
C GLU A 103 -26.57 -16.90 -2.81
N GLY A 104 -27.37 -17.72 -2.11
CA GLY A 104 -27.21 -19.17 -1.99
C GLY A 104 -26.22 -19.62 -0.90
N LYS A 105 -25.59 -18.68 -0.21
CA LYS A 105 -24.67 -18.94 0.92
C LYS A 105 -24.57 -17.72 1.84
N VAL A 106 -23.92 -17.92 2.99
CA VAL A 106 -23.43 -16.86 3.86
C VAL A 106 -22.00 -16.44 3.46
N PRO A 107 -21.47 -15.32 3.97
CA PRO A 107 -20.05 -14.99 3.81
C PRO A 107 -19.14 -16.08 4.39
N ASP A 108 -17.96 -16.24 3.79
CA ASP A 108 -16.93 -17.17 4.29
C ASP A 108 -16.14 -16.55 5.44
N PHE A 109 -16.03 -15.23 5.45
CA PHE A 109 -15.35 -14.45 6.49
C PHE A 109 -16.21 -13.27 6.92
N ALA A 110 -16.23 -13.00 8.22
CA ALA A 110 -16.79 -11.79 8.80
C ALA A 110 -15.84 -11.16 9.82
N MET A 111 -15.81 -9.84 9.88
CA MET A 111 -15.04 -9.10 10.87
C MET A 111 -15.80 -7.91 11.44
N GLU A 112 -15.58 -7.63 12.72
CA GLU A 112 -16.20 -6.54 13.47
C GLU A 112 -15.13 -5.68 14.15
N PHE A 113 -15.30 -4.36 14.06
CA PHE A 113 -14.52 -3.36 14.76
C PHE A 113 -15.21 -2.99 16.07
N SER A 114 -14.96 -3.82 17.09
CA SER A 114 -15.60 -3.69 18.39
C SER A 114 -15.33 -2.34 19.05
N SER A 115 -16.38 -1.78 19.66
CA SER A 115 -16.36 -0.51 20.38
C SER A 115 -17.03 -0.67 21.75
N LYS A 116 -17.00 0.39 22.57
CA LYS A 116 -17.71 0.45 23.86
C LYS A 116 -19.17 -0.01 23.78
N GLY A 117 -19.85 0.30 22.67
CA GLY A 117 -21.28 0.01 22.49
C GLY A 117 -21.57 -1.39 21.95
N THR A 118 -20.61 -2.02 21.27
CA THR A 118 -20.86 -3.26 20.51
C THR A 118 -20.13 -4.48 21.07
N TYR A 119 -19.02 -4.31 21.78
CA TYR A 119 -18.12 -5.42 22.16
C TYR A 119 -18.82 -6.60 22.86
N ARG A 120 -19.81 -6.34 23.71
CA ARG A 120 -20.58 -7.40 24.40
C ARG A 120 -21.44 -8.22 23.45
N ASN A 121 -22.03 -7.56 22.45
CA ASN A 121 -22.83 -8.20 21.43
C ASN A 121 -21.93 -8.98 20.46
N ASP A 122 -20.77 -8.42 20.12
CA ASP A 122 -19.76 -9.02 19.23
C ASP A 122 -19.19 -10.31 19.84
N LEU A 123 -18.85 -10.32 21.14
CA LEU A 123 -18.39 -11.50 21.88
C LEU A 123 -19.49 -12.50 22.27
N GLY A 124 -20.77 -12.12 22.12
CA GLY A 124 -21.91 -12.91 22.60
C GLY A 124 -22.83 -13.30 21.44
N HIS A 125 -23.92 -12.56 21.29
CA HIS A 125 -24.99 -12.89 20.35
C HIS A 125 -24.50 -12.98 18.89
N LYS A 126 -23.63 -12.08 18.42
CA LYS A 126 -23.10 -12.17 17.04
C LYS A 126 -22.22 -13.40 16.86
N MET A 127 -21.39 -13.73 17.84
CA MET A 127 -20.55 -14.94 17.81
C MET A 127 -21.40 -16.21 17.67
N GLU A 128 -22.41 -16.38 18.52
CA GLU A 128 -23.34 -17.52 18.47
C GLU A 128 -24.10 -17.56 17.14
N LEU A 129 -24.60 -16.41 16.67
CA LEU A 129 -25.36 -16.31 15.43
C LEU A 129 -24.50 -16.64 14.22
N TYR A 130 -23.29 -16.08 14.11
CA TYR A 130 -22.40 -16.32 12.97
C TYR A 130 -21.95 -17.78 12.91
N ALA A 131 -21.71 -18.43 14.06
CA ALA A 131 -21.45 -19.86 14.11
C ALA A 131 -22.66 -20.67 13.63
N ALA A 132 -23.87 -20.35 14.11
CA ALA A 132 -25.10 -21.01 13.69
C ALA A 132 -25.42 -20.83 12.19
N LEU A 133 -25.01 -19.69 11.61
CA LEU A 133 -25.13 -19.40 10.18
C LEU A 133 -24.07 -20.11 9.32
N GLY A 134 -22.98 -20.59 9.92
CA GLY A 134 -21.93 -21.31 9.21
C GLY A 134 -20.86 -20.42 8.57
N ILE A 135 -20.64 -19.21 9.10
CA ILE A 135 -19.51 -18.37 8.64
C ILE A 135 -18.20 -19.01 9.11
N GLN A 136 -17.25 -19.23 8.20
CA GLN A 136 -16.07 -20.05 8.48
C GLN A 136 -15.11 -19.37 9.46
N ASP A 137 -14.76 -18.11 9.20
CA ASP A 137 -13.87 -17.34 10.07
C ASP A 137 -14.53 -16.06 10.56
N TYR A 138 -14.39 -15.79 11.85
CA TYR A 138 -14.94 -14.61 12.52
C TYR A 138 -13.86 -13.86 13.30
N PHE A 139 -13.66 -12.59 12.97
CA PHE A 139 -12.62 -11.75 13.56
C PHE A 139 -13.21 -10.56 14.31
N LEU A 140 -12.62 -10.23 15.45
CA LEU A 140 -12.93 -9.08 16.26
C LEU A 140 -11.68 -8.23 16.41
N TYR A 141 -11.78 -6.93 16.17
CA TYR A 141 -10.68 -6.00 16.38
C TYR A 141 -11.13 -4.79 17.18
N ASP A 142 -10.41 -4.51 18.26
CA ASP A 142 -10.59 -3.34 19.10
C ASP A 142 -9.40 -2.42 18.90
N ALA A 143 -9.62 -1.40 18.07
CA ALA A 143 -8.60 -0.43 17.70
C ALA A 143 -8.06 0.38 18.89
N GLU A 144 -8.82 0.49 19.98
CA GLU A 144 -8.39 1.19 21.19
C GLU A 144 -7.78 0.25 22.23
N GLY A 145 -8.03 -1.07 22.12
CA GLY A 145 -7.58 -2.09 23.06
C GLY A 145 -8.20 -1.93 24.46
N LEU A 146 -9.41 -1.39 24.56
CA LEU A 146 -10.08 -1.02 25.83
C LEU A 146 -11.22 -1.97 26.22
N TYR A 147 -11.74 -2.75 25.28
CA TYR A 147 -13.02 -3.45 25.39
C TYR A 147 -12.89 -4.97 25.18
N LEU A 148 -11.98 -5.41 24.31
CA LEU A 148 -11.72 -6.84 24.10
C LEU A 148 -10.58 -7.37 25.00
N PRO A 149 -10.56 -8.67 25.33
CA PRO A 149 -9.45 -9.30 26.05
C PRO A 149 -8.09 -9.20 25.35
N SER A 150 -8.09 -9.04 24.04
CA SER A 150 -6.90 -8.83 23.21
C SER A 150 -7.26 -7.87 22.07
N PRO A 151 -6.32 -7.06 21.55
CA PRO A 151 -6.61 -6.08 20.51
C PRO A 151 -7.23 -6.69 19.26
N ILE A 152 -6.85 -7.93 18.93
CA ILE A 152 -7.48 -8.74 17.89
C ILE A 152 -7.79 -10.13 18.45
N MET A 153 -8.91 -10.69 18.03
CA MET A 153 -9.28 -12.07 18.27
C MET A 153 -9.81 -12.67 16.97
N GLY A 154 -9.41 -13.89 16.67
CA GLY A 154 -9.87 -14.64 15.51
C GLY A 154 -10.49 -15.96 15.96
N PHE A 155 -11.52 -16.39 15.27
CA PHE A 155 -12.22 -17.64 15.55
C PHE A 155 -12.47 -18.36 14.23
N THR A 156 -12.30 -19.67 14.24
CA THR A 156 -12.64 -20.51 13.09
C THR A 156 -13.70 -21.53 13.48
N LEU A 157 -14.63 -21.79 12.57
CA LEU A 157 -15.75 -22.68 12.80
C LEU A 157 -15.31 -24.13 12.68
N ILE A 158 -15.47 -24.90 13.75
CA ILE A 158 -15.20 -26.34 13.81
C ILE A 158 -16.41 -27.03 14.42
N ASP A 159 -16.99 -27.99 13.69
CA ASP A 159 -18.16 -28.77 14.12
C ASP A 159 -19.33 -27.90 14.65
N GLY A 160 -19.57 -26.76 13.99
CA GLY A 160 -20.66 -25.84 14.31
C GLY A 160 -20.40 -24.92 15.51
N SER A 161 -19.19 -24.89 16.05
CA SER A 161 -18.79 -23.98 17.14
C SER A 161 -17.51 -23.23 16.80
N TYR A 162 -17.41 -21.98 17.23
CA TYR A 162 -16.19 -21.19 17.07
C TYR A 162 -15.11 -21.62 18.04
N VAL A 163 -13.92 -21.90 17.49
CA VAL A 163 -12.70 -22.18 18.24
C VAL A 163 -11.73 -21.01 18.06
N PRO A 164 -11.15 -20.45 19.13
CA PRO A 164 -10.17 -19.37 19.02
C PRO A 164 -8.95 -19.78 18.19
N ILE A 165 -8.55 -18.91 17.26
CA ILE A 165 -7.32 -19.04 16.48
C ILE A 165 -6.17 -18.55 17.37
N SER A 166 -5.17 -19.41 17.56
CA SER A 166 -3.94 -19.04 18.28
C SER A 166 -3.01 -18.25 17.38
N ALA A 167 -2.37 -17.22 17.94
CA ALA A 167 -1.38 -16.47 17.19
C ALA A 167 -0.17 -17.33 16.82
N GLY A 168 0.34 -17.11 15.60
CA GLY A 168 1.58 -17.68 15.11
C GLY A 168 2.80 -17.16 15.89
N THR A 169 3.97 -17.69 15.57
CA THR A 169 5.24 -17.28 16.21
C THR A 169 5.62 -15.83 15.93
N ASP A 170 5.09 -15.25 14.86
CA ASP A 170 5.22 -13.86 14.45
C ASP A 170 4.08 -12.95 14.99
N GLY A 171 3.18 -13.52 15.79
CA GLY A 171 2.04 -12.82 16.39
C GLY A 171 0.83 -12.66 15.45
N GLY A 172 0.85 -13.23 14.25
CA GLY A 172 -0.26 -13.16 13.30
C GLY A 172 -1.40 -14.12 13.62
N LEU A 173 -2.64 -13.71 13.33
CA LEU A 173 -3.81 -14.59 13.33
C LEU A 173 -4.13 -15.03 11.90
N HIS A 174 -3.96 -16.31 11.61
CA HIS A 174 -4.21 -16.86 10.28
C HIS A 174 -5.71 -17.11 10.05
N SER A 175 -6.31 -16.42 9.06
CA SER A 175 -7.63 -16.78 8.54
C SER A 175 -7.47 -17.86 7.48
N THR A 176 -8.05 -19.03 7.75
CA THR A 176 -8.07 -20.13 6.78
C THR A 176 -8.98 -19.81 5.60
N ALA A 177 -10.11 -19.14 5.85
CA ALA A 177 -11.06 -18.74 4.82
C ALA A 177 -10.43 -17.80 3.78
N LEU A 178 -9.62 -16.84 4.23
CA LEU A 178 -8.97 -15.88 3.35
C LEU A 178 -7.57 -16.30 2.89
N SER A 179 -6.93 -17.24 3.59
CA SER A 179 -5.50 -17.54 3.44
C SER A 179 -4.62 -16.32 3.68
N LEU A 180 -4.98 -15.49 4.66
CA LEU A 180 -4.30 -14.24 5.02
C LEU A 180 -4.03 -14.19 6.53
N ASP A 181 -2.96 -13.52 6.93
CA ASP A 181 -2.60 -13.30 8.33
C ASP A 181 -2.94 -11.88 8.77
N PHE A 182 -3.58 -11.76 9.93
CA PHE A 182 -3.93 -10.47 10.53
C PHE A 182 -3.01 -10.17 11.71
N HIS A 183 -2.39 -9.00 11.69
CA HIS A 183 -1.45 -8.57 12.73
C HIS A 183 -1.85 -7.21 13.29
N VAL A 184 -1.59 -7.01 14.57
CA VAL A 184 -1.72 -5.70 15.22
C VAL A 184 -0.33 -5.20 15.58
N GLY A 185 0.06 -4.06 15.02
CA GLY A 185 1.34 -3.40 15.32
C GLY A 185 1.15 -1.91 15.64
N ASP A 186 2.24 -1.15 15.64
CA ASP A 186 2.25 0.27 16.02
C ASP A 186 1.35 1.17 15.16
N VAL A 187 1.14 0.78 13.89
CA VAL A 187 0.30 1.49 12.93
C VAL A 187 -1.14 0.94 12.87
N GLY A 188 -1.49 0.02 13.77
CA GLY A 188 -2.79 -0.64 13.84
C GLY A 188 -2.84 -1.98 13.11
N LEU A 189 -4.02 -2.29 12.56
CA LEU A 189 -4.30 -3.55 11.87
C LEU A 189 -3.58 -3.62 10.50
N GLY A 190 -2.73 -4.62 10.33
CA GLY A 190 -2.10 -5.02 9.08
C GLY A 190 -2.61 -6.39 8.61
N ILE A 191 -2.68 -6.56 7.29
CA ILE A 191 -3.02 -7.84 6.65
C ILE A 191 -1.83 -8.27 5.80
N TYR A 192 -1.38 -9.49 6.01
CA TYR A 192 -0.22 -10.09 5.36
C TYR A 192 -0.67 -11.26 4.49
N ASP A 193 -0.15 -11.33 3.27
CA ASP A 193 -0.30 -12.48 2.39
C ASP A 193 0.91 -13.40 2.57
N PRO A 194 0.77 -14.55 3.25
CA PRO A 194 1.88 -15.48 3.47
C PRO A 194 2.32 -16.21 2.20
N VAL A 195 1.50 -16.26 1.16
CA VAL A 195 1.83 -16.90 -0.12
C VAL A 195 2.68 -15.97 -0.97
N ALA A 196 2.28 -14.70 -1.09
CA ALA A 196 3.04 -13.68 -1.81
C ALA A 196 4.24 -13.17 -0.98
N GLY A 197 4.19 -13.32 0.34
CA GLY A 197 5.23 -12.89 1.26
C GLY A 197 5.23 -11.38 1.51
N GLU A 198 4.09 -10.70 1.38
CA GLU A 198 4.00 -9.24 1.43
C GLU A 198 2.87 -8.70 2.31
N TRP A 199 3.08 -7.50 2.84
CA TRP A 199 2.02 -6.73 3.51
C TRP A 199 1.11 -6.12 2.47
N LEU A 200 -0.19 -6.38 2.60
CA LEU A 200 -1.17 -5.84 1.69
C LEU A 200 -1.35 -4.34 1.93
N GLN A 201 -1.48 -3.62 0.82
CA GLN A 201 -1.51 -2.16 0.80
C GLN A 201 -2.75 -1.66 0.08
N THR A 202 -3.26 -0.51 0.49
CA THR A 202 -4.27 0.20 -0.31
C THR A 202 -3.67 0.71 -1.63
N PRO A 203 -4.49 1.09 -2.62
CA PRO A 203 -3.99 1.69 -3.86
C PRO A 203 -3.18 2.98 -3.61
N ALA A 204 -3.60 3.77 -2.62
CA ALA A 204 -2.91 5.01 -2.23
C ALA A 204 -1.54 4.73 -1.60
N GLU A 205 -1.47 3.80 -0.64
CA GLU A 205 -0.20 3.38 -0.01
C GLU A 205 0.78 2.83 -1.04
N SER A 206 0.28 1.99 -1.97
CA SER A 206 1.08 1.46 -3.08
C SER A 206 1.58 2.58 -4.01
N ALA A 207 0.76 3.59 -4.29
CA ALA A 207 1.14 4.72 -5.13
C ALA A 207 2.24 5.57 -4.49
N VAL A 208 2.13 5.86 -3.18
CA VAL A 208 3.17 6.58 -2.42
C VAL A 208 4.50 5.81 -2.49
N ARG A 209 4.48 4.51 -2.18
CA ARG A 209 5.68 3.67 -2.23
C ARG A 209 6.33 3.62 -3.61
N ARG A 210 5.52 3.57 -4.68
CA ARG A 210 6.02 3.64 -6.06
C ARG A 210 6.67 4.99 -6.37
N ALA A 211 6.11 6.09 -5.88
CA ALA A 211 6.66 7.43 -6.07
C ALA A 211 8.01 7.60 -5.35
N GLU A 212 8.10 7.20 -4.08
CA GLU A 212 9.35 7.24 -3.30
C GLU A 212 10.47 6.42 -3.96
N LEU A 213 10.12 5.23 -4.46
CA LEU A 213 11.06 4.39 -5.17
C LEU A 213 11.51 5.00 -6.51
N ALA A 214 10.61 5.68 -7.22
CA ALA A 214 10.94 6.38 -8.45
C ALA A 214 11.86 7.59 -8.18
N GLU A 215 11.62 8.35 -7.12
CA GLU A 215 12.45 9.46 -6.68
C GLU A 215 13.86 8.99 -6.31
N THR A 216 13.96 7.96 -5.46
CA THR A 216 15.26 7.35 -5.10
C THR A 216 16.04 6.89 -6.33
N ARG A 217 15.35 6.28 -7.31
CA ARG A 217 15.97 5.85 -8.57
C ARG A 217 16.45 7.05 -9.39
N ALA A 218 15.67 8.13 -9.48
CA ALA A 218 16.05 9.35 -10.18
C ALA A 218 17.29 9.99 -9.54
N GLU A 219 17.32 10.15 -8.21
CA GLU A 219 18.49 10.66 -7.48
C GLU A 219 19.75 9.80 -7.69
N SER A 220 19.58 8.47 -7.70
CA SER A 220 20.68 7.56 -7.96
C SER A 220 21.19 7.66 -9.41
N ALA A 221 20.32 7.98 -10.37
CA ALA A 221 20.69 8.19 -11.75
C ALA A 221 21.45 9.50 -11.95
N VAL A 222 20.99 10.59 -11.32
CA VAL A 222 21.68 11.89 -11.32
C VAL A 222 23.09 11.76 -10.74
N ARG A 223 23.22 11.17 -9.55
CA ARG A 223 24.54 10.94 -8.92
C ARG A 223 25.49 10.10 -9.79
N ARG A 224 24.97 9.13 -10.53
CA ARG A 224 25.78 8.34 -11.47
C ARG A 224 26.19 9.14 -12.70
N ALA A 225 25.35 10.03 -13.20
CA ALA A 225 25.67 10.91 -14.31
C ALA A 225 26.75 11.92 -13.91
N GLU A 226 26.60 12.60 -12.79
CA GLU A 226 27.60 13.53 -12.25
C GLU A 226 28.95 12.85 -12.01
N ALA A 227 28.94 11.65 -11.41
CA ALA A 227 30.16 10.88 -11.20
C ALA A 227 30.82 10.43 -12.52
N ALA A 228 30.04 10.18 -13.57
CA ALA A 228 30.57 9.85 -14.89
C ALA A 228 31.17 11.08 -15.58
N GLU A 229 30.54 12.24 -15.44
CA GLU A 229 31.02 13.52 -15.96
C GLU A 229 32.34 13.92 -15.29
N THR A 230 32.43 13.91 -13.96
CA THR A 230 33.69 14.17 -13.25
C THR A 230 34.80 13.20 -13.65
N ARG A 231 34.47 11.92 -13.93
CA ARG A 231 35.46 10.96 -14.42
C ARG A 231 35.92 11.26 -15.84
N ALA A 232 35.04 11.75 -16.70
CA ALA A 232 35.39 12.18 -18.05
C ALA A 232 36.30 13.42 -17.99
N GLU A 233 35.93 14.46 -17.24
CA GLU A 233 36.74 15.67 -17.08
C GLU A 233 38.13 15.37 -16.50
N THR A 234 38.20 14.50 -15.49
CA THR A 234 39.49 14.09 -14.91
C THR A 234 40.32 13.23 -15.87
N ALA A 235 39.69 12.44 -16.74
CA ALA A 235 40.39 11.71 -17.78
C ALA A 235 40.93 12.65 -18.87
N GLU A 236 40.15 13.64 -19.31
CA GLU A 236 40.58 14.68 -20.27
C GLU A 236 41.74 15.49 -19.72
N THR A 237 41.65 15.97 -18.48
CA THR A 237 42.73 16.70 -17.81
C THR A 237 44.02 15.86 -17.75
N ARG A 238 43.90 14.53 -17.54
CA ARG A 238 45.06 13.62 -17.52
C ARG A 238 45.69 13.45 -18.90
N VAL A 239 44.89 13.42 -19.96
CA VAL A 239 45.39 13.36 -21.33
C VAL A 239 46.13 14.66 -21.66
N GLU A 240 45.52 15.83 -21.43
CA GLU A 240 46.14 17.14 -21.72
C GLU A 240 47.45 17.34 -20.94
N THR A 241 47.48 16.96 -19.66
CA THR A 241 48.69 17.06 -18.85
C THR A 241 49.79 16.08 -19.30
N ALA A 242 49.42 14.89 -19.78
CA ALA A 242 50.37 13.94 -20.36
C ALA A 242 50.95 14.43 -21.70
N GLU A 243 50.11 15.03 -22.56
CA GLU A 243 50.52 15.63 -23.83
C GLU A 243 51.48 16.80 -23.61
N THR A 244 51.12 17.75 -22.74
CA THR A 244 51.98 18.89 -22.40
C THR A 244 53.34 18.43 -21.87
N ARG A 245 53.36 17.39 -21.04
CA ARG A 245 54.61 16.83 -20.51
C ARG A 245 55.45 16.18 -21.61
N ALA A 246 54.82 15.44 -22.53
CA ALA A 246 55.51 14.83 -23.66
C ALA A 246 56.14 15.91 -24.56
N GLU A 247 55.42 17.00 -24.86
CA GLU A 247 55.93 18.13 -25.63
C GLU A 247 57.14 18.80 -24.94
N GLN A 248 57.05 19.05 -23.63
CA GLN A 248 58.16 19.61 -22.86
C GLN A 248 59.39 18.70 -22.85
N GLU A 249 59.19 17.38 -22.73
CA GLU A 249 60.26 16.39 -22.80
C GLU A 249 60.91 16.39 -24.19
N THR A 250 60.14 16.46 -25.28
CA THR A 250 60.68 16.58 -26.64
C THR A 250 61.48 17.87 -26.85
N LEU A 251 60.95 19.02 -26.43
CA LEU A 251 61.63 20.30 -26.56
C LEU A 251 62.95 20.32 -25.78
N ARG A 252 62.98 19.74 -24.59
CA ARG A 252 64.19 19.62 -23.78
C ARG A 252 65.24 18.76 -24.48
N ALA A 253 64.84 17.64 -25.07
CA ALA A 253 65.75 16.77 -25.82
C ALA A 253 66.33 17.47 -27.07
N ASP A 254 65.53 18.25 -27.79
CA ASP A 254 65.98 19.04 -28.94
C ASP A 254 66.98 20.13 -28.53
N LEU A 255 66.69 20.86 -27.45
CA LEU A 255 67.59 21.88 -26.91
C LEU A 255 68.92 21.29 -26.44
N GLU A 256 68.89 20.13 -25.78
CA GLU A 256 70.10 19.42 -25.35
C GLU A 256 70.94 18.96 -26.55
N THR A 257 70.28 18.46 -27.60
CA THR A 257 70.93 18.07 -28.85
C THR A 257 71.60 19.26 -29.53
N LEU A 258 70.92 20.40 -29.61
CA LEU A 258 71.47 21.63 -30.18
C LEU A 258 72.66 22.16 -29.37
N ALA A 259 72.54 22.19 -28.04
CA ALA A 259 73.62 22.61 -27.14
C ALA A 259 74.86 21.72 -27.30
N ARG A 260 74.66 20.40 -27.44
CA ARG A 260 75.73 19.45 -27.71
C ARG A 260 76.40 19.71 -29.06
N GLN A 261 75.63 19.89 -30.13
CA GLN A 261 76.18 20.21 -31.46
C GLN A 261 77.01 21.50 -31.45
N LYS A 262 76.51 22.54 -30.75
CA LYS A 262 77.23 23.81 -30.63
C LYS A 262 78.53 23.65 -29.83
N ALA A 263 78.49 22.92 -28.71
CA ALA A 263 79.69 22.62 -27.93
C ALA A 263 80.70 21.81 -28.74
N GLU A 264 80.27 20.81 -29.52
CA GLU A 264 81.13 20.03 -30.41
C GLU A 264 81.78 20.90 -31.50
N ALA A 265 81.04 21.85 -32.08
CA ALA A 265 81.56 22.79 -33.08
C ALA A 265 82.60 23.76 -32.47
N GLU A 266 82.32 24.37 -31.32
CA GLU A 266 83.28 25.24 -30.60
C GLU A 266 84.56 24.48 -30.23
N LEU A 267 84.43 23.21 -29.82
CA LEU A 267 85.57 22.34 -29.50
C LEU A 267 86.41 22.01 -30.74
N ALA A 268 85.78 21.86 -31.91
CA ALA A 268 86.46 21.68 -33.18
C ALA A 268 87.24 22.94 -33.59
N GLU A 269 86.63 24.12 -33.50
CA GLU A 269 87.30 25.40 -33.77
C GLU A 269 88.50 25.63 -32.85
N LEU A 270 88.35 25.41 -31.54
CA LEU A 270 89.45 25.53 -30.58
C LEU A 270 90.60 24.56 -30.88
N ARG A 271 90.31 23.34 -31.32
CA ARG A 271 91.34 22.37 -31.73
C ARG A 271 92.11 22.85 -32.96
N GLU A 272 91.42 23.40 -33.96
CA GLU A 272 92.07 23.98 -35.14
C GLU A 272 92.95 25.18 -34.78
N GLU A 273 92.48 26.07 -33.90
CA GLU A 273 93.23 27.25 -33.44
C GLU A 273 94.50 26.84 -32.67
N ILE A 274 94.42 25.84 -31.80
CA ILE A 274 95.57 25.29 -31.08
C ILE A 274 96.60 24.72 -32.06
N GLU A 275 96.17 23.96 -33.09
CA GLU A 275 97.10 23.42 -34.09
C GLU A 275 97.71 24.52 -34.98
N ARG A 276 96.97 25.58 -35.32
CA ARG A 276 97.53 26.77 -35.98
C ARG A 276 98.57 27.48 -35.11
N LEU A 277 98.35 27.60 -33.81
CA LEU A 277 99.30 28.23 -32.89
C LEU A 277 100.57 27.37 -32.73
N LYS A 278 100.44 26.04 -32.64
CA LYS A 278 101.59 25.13 -32.56
C LYS A 278 102.47 25.15 -33.81
N THR A 279 101.88 25.28 -35.00
CA THR A 279 102.62 25.34 -36.28
C THR A 279 103.29 26.68 -36.56
N ARG A 280 103.03 27.71 -35.74
CA ARG A 280 103.54 29.08 -35.90
C ARG A 280 104.72 29.43 -34.96
N THR A 281 105.23 28.43 -34.24
CA THR A 281 106.42 28.48 -33.37
C THR A 281 107.53 27.67 -34.00
#